data_AF-A0A1G1H752-F1
#
_entry.id   AF-A0A1G1H752-F1
#
_cell.length_a   1.000
_cell.length_b   1.000
_cell.length_c   1.000
_cell.angle_alpha   90.00
_cell.angle_beta   90.00
_cell.angle_gamma   90.00
#
_symmetry.space_group_name_H-M   'P 1'
#
loop_
_entity.id
_entity.type
_entity.pdbx_description
1 polymer ?
#
loop_
_entity_poly.entity_id
_entity_poly.type
_entity_poly.pdbx_seq_one_letter_code
_entity_poly.pdbx_strand_id
1 'polypeptide(L)'
;MLTLKKESLERYLRERFGPKATLLTYGAIGKESSQGTYKQYGYGSPVKLTFQVGRTVRSAVLETMSPGPFGHEHPADRAQAVLWDYDSYGRLPRHVKALDVGAFRDDHELMSVASAKEFFVLTQWTEGNSYHLDLERLVKGGRLRKQDRERTIALARYLAQIHARKLRDPALYRRRLRELIGHGECIMGLTDSYPDRYGFISADLLRGVEEACNRWRWRLRGESHRLSQVHGDFHPWNVLFRNGADFSVLDRSRGEWGEPADDVTSMTINYLFFSLCRSGTLQGPLEIMFRLFWDTYVEASQDEAVTETAAPFFAFRGLVLASPVWYPKLPIEVRRTIFRFIEHVLDEPRFDPARVNEYCRE
;
A
#
# COMPACT_ATOMS: atom_id res chain seq x y z
N MET A 1 -20.39 4.40 -17.18
CA MET A 1 -20.09 5.83 -17.00
C MET A 1 -21.12 6.42 -16.06
N LEU A 2 -20.73 7.32 -15.16
CA LEU A 2 -21.71 8.09 -14.39
C LEU A 2 -22.61 8.85 -15.35
N THR A 3 -23.93 8.67 -15.23
CA THR A 3 -24.90 9.43 -16.03
C THR A 3 -25.18 10.72 -15.29
N LEU A 4 -24.71 11.85 -15.83
CA LEU A 4 -24.98 13.17 -15.25
C LEU A 4 -26.46 13.51 -15.40
N LYS A 5 -27.15 13.69 -14.27
CA LYS A 5 -28.54 14.18 -14.25
C LYS A 5 -28.54 15.70 -14.36
N LYS A 6 -29.43 16.25 -15.19
CA LYS A 6 -29.53 17.69 -15.42
C LYS A 6 -29.82 18.43 -14.11
N GLU A 7 -30.72 17.88 -13.30
CA GLU A 7 -31.17 18.47 -12.03
C GLU A 7 -30.02 18.57 -11.02
N SER A 8 -29.14 17.57 -10.99
CA SER A 8 -27.96 17.56 -10.12
C SER A 8 -26.92 18.60 -10.57
N LEU A 9 -26.71 18.76 -11.88
CA LEU A 9 -25.86 19.83 -12.42
C LEU A 9 -26.43 21.23 -12.11
N GLU A 10 -27.74 21.42 -12.25
CA GLU A 10 -28.41 22.69 -11.92
C GLU A 10 -28.34 23.01 -10.42
N ARG A 11 -28.45 22.01 -9.55
CA ARG A 11 -28.29 22.20 -8.09
C ARG A 11 -26.86 22.59 -7.75
N TYR A 12 -25.89 21.83 -8.26
CA TYR A 12 -24.47 22.09 -8.05
C TYR A 12 -24.04 23.49 -8.53
N LEU A 13 -24.48 23.90 -9.72
CA LEU A 13 -24.19 25.25 -10.24
C LEU A 13 -24.78 26.35 -9.34
N ARG A 14 -25.98 26.13 -8.77
CA ARG A 14 -26.60 27.08 -7.84
C ARG A 14 -25.86 27.16 -6.50
N GLU A 15 -25.40 26.03 -5.98
CA GLU A 15 -24.58 26.01 -4.76
C GLU A 15 -23.23 26.70 -4.98
N ARG A 16 -22.57 26.45 -6.12
CA ARG A 16 -21.23 26.96 -6.40
C ARG A 16 -21.20 28.42 -6.87
N PHE A 17 -22.12 28.81 -7.75
CA PHE A 17 -22.13 30.12 -8.41
C PHE A 17 -23.29 31.03 -7.94
N GLY A 18 -24.08 30.58 -6.96
CA GLY A 18 -25.18 31.31 -6.35
C GLY A 18 -26.56 30.91 -6.92
N PRO A 19 -27.65 31.21 -6.19
CA PRO A 19 -28.98 30.65 -6.43
C PRO A 19 -29.61 31.01 -7.78
N LYS A 20 -29.06 32.02 -8.47
CA LYS A 20 -29.51 32.48 -9.80
C LYS A 20 -28.78 31.78 -10.96
N ALA A 21 -27.86 30.85 -10.68
CA ALA A 21 -27.18 30.11 -11.73
C ALA A 21 -28.16 29.19 -12.47
N THR A 22 -28.18 29.26 -13.80
CA THR A 22 -29.07 28.45 -14.65
C THR A 22 -28.26 27.71 -15.71
N LEU A 23 -28.39 26.39 -15.76
CA LEU A 23 -27.76 25.56 -16.79
C LEU A 23 -28.43 25.82 -18.15
N LEU A 24 -27.66 26.17 -19.16
CA LEU A 24 -28.15 26.38 -20.53
C LEU A 24 -27.97 25.12 -21.37
N THR A 25 -26.73 24.60 -21.44
CA THR A 25 -26.39 23.39 -22.20
C THR A 25 -25.28 22.60 -21.50
N TYR A 26 -25.26 21.29 -21.73
CA TYR A 26 -24.15 20.43 -21.34
C TYR A 26 -23.93 19.33 -22.38
N GLY A 27 -22.68 18.88 -22.54
CA GLY A 27 -22.35 17.81 -23.48
C GLY A 27 -20.90 17.35 -23.41
N ALA A 28 -20.66 16.08 -23.74
CA ALA A 28 -19.32 15.53 -23.83
C ALA A 28 -18.50 16.22 -24.93
N ILE A 29 -17.24 16.53 -24.65
CA ILE A 29 -16.28 17.12 -25.61
C ILE A 29 -15.09 16.18 -25.79
N GLY A 30 -14.25 16.42 -26.81
CA GLY A 30 -12.98 15.69 -26.98
C GLY A 30 -13.07 14.30 -27.63
N LYS A 31 -14.25 13.88 -28.14
CA LYS A 31 -14.45 12.59 -28.84
C LYS A 31 -13.62 12.40 -30.11
N GLU A 32 -13.10 13.48 -30.69
CA GLU A 32 -12.22 13.46 -31.86
C GLU A 32 -10.90 12.71 -31.59
N SER A 33 -10.40 12.78 -30.35
CA SER A 33 -9.16 12.11 -29.95
C SER A 33 -9.28 10.58 -29.90
N SER A 34 -10.45 10.02 -29.55
CA SER A 34 -10.67 8.57 -29.54
C SER A 34 -10.88 7.95 -30.94
N GLN A 35 -10.94 8.77 -31.99
CA GLN A 35 -10.98 8.33 -33.39
C GLN A 35 -9.65 8.59 -34.15
N GLY A 36 -8.62 9.10 -33.45
CA GLY A 36 -7.33 9.40 -34.06
C GLY A 36 -6.50 8.16 -34.40
N THR A 37 -5.77 8.21 -35.52
CA THR A 37 -4.93 7.11 -36.03
C THR A 37 -3.80 6.71 -35.08
N TYR A 38 -3.34 7.63 -34.21
CA TYR A 38 -2.11 7.46 -33.42
C TYR A 38 -2.31 7.39 -31.89
N LYS A 39 -3.33 8.03 -31.31
CA LYS A 39 -3.61 7.99 -29.87
C LYS A 39 -5.09 7.72 -29.64
N GLN A 40 -5.41 6.56 -29.10
CA GLN A 40 -6.80 6.11 -28.86
C GLN A 40 -7.17 6.07 -27.37
N TYR A 41 -6.22 6.35 -26.48
CA TYR A 41 -6.39 6.22 -25.03
C TYR A 41 -6.41 7.58 -24.32
N GLY A 42 -7.38 7.79 -23.44
CA GLY A 42 -7.56 8.97 -22.60
C GLY A 42 -8.17 8.61 -21.24
N TYR A 43 -7.80 9.36 -20.20
CA TYR A 43 -8.13 9.00 -18.83
C TYR A 43 -9.48 9.55 -18.33
N GLY A 44 -10.20 10.35 -19.13
CA GLY A 44 -11.41 11.01 -18.66
C GLY A 44 -12.40 11.33 -19.78
N SER A 45 -13.62 11.67 -19.36
CA SER A 45 -14.70 12.11 -20.25
C SER A 45 -15.09 13.54 -19.90
N PRO A 46 -14.46 14.56 -20.51
CA PRO A 46 -14.76 15.95 -20.22
C PRO A 46 -16.17 16.32 -20.72
N VAL A 47 -16.93 17.02 -19.87
CA VAL A 47 -18.27 17.52 -20.18
C VAL A 47 -18.24 19.04 -20.10
N LYS A 48 -18.49 19.72 -21.22
CA LYS A 48 -18.65 21.16 -21.22
C LYS A 48 -20.01 21.50 -20.62
N LEU A 49 -20.02 22.43 -19.67
CA LEU A 49 -21.20 23.06 -19.10
C LEU A 49 -21.23 24.52 -19.56
N THR A 50 -22.33 24.97 -20.14
CA THR A 50 -22.58 26.39 -20.40
C THR A 50 -23.77 26.83 -19.56
N PHE A 51 -23.58 27.88 -18.75
CA PHE A 51 -24.55 28.32 -17.76
C PHE A 51 -24.53 29.84 -17.61
N GLN A 52 -25.64 30.39 -17.11
CA GLN A 52 -25.80 31.82 -16.90
C GLN A 52 -25.78 32.16 -15.42
N VAL A 53 -25.04 33.20 -15.05
CA VAL A 53 -25.05 33.81 -13.70
C VAL A 53 -25.37 35.29 -13.87
N GLY A 54 -26.58 35.70 -13.47
CA GLY A 54 -27.06 37.06 -13.72
C GLY A 54 -27.18 37.34 -15.23
N ARG A 55 -26.41 38.29 -15.76
CA ARG A 55 -26.37 38.61 -17.20
C ARG A 55 -25.19 37.97 -17.94
N THR A 56 -24.33 37.23 -17.23
CA THR A 56 -23.10 36.69 -17.81
C THR A 56 -23.28 35.21 -18.13
N VAL A 57 -23.06 34.85 -19.39
CA VAL A 57 -22.91 33.45 -19.81
C VAL A 57 -21.48 33.01 -19.55
N ARG A 58 -21.31 31.89 -18.85
CA ARG A 58 -20.03 31.27 -18.52
C ARG A 58 -19.99 29.86 -19.10
N SER A 59 -18.79 29.35 -19.32
CA SER A 59 -18.57 27.94 -19.64
C SER A 59 -17.52 27.37 -18.70
N ALA A 60 -17.72 26.11 -18.31
CA ALA A 60 -16.80 25.32 -17.52
C ALA A 60 -16.69 23.92 -18.12
N VAL A 61 -15.65 23.18 -17.77
CA VAL A 61 -15.53 21.76 -18.09
C VAL A 61 -15.59 20.99 -16.78
N LEU A 62 -16.52 20.05 -16.70
CA LEU A 62 -16.56 19.04 -15.65
C LEU A 62 -15.78 17.84 -16.16
N GLU A 63 -14.63 17.57 -15.53
CA GLU A 63 -13.79 16.42 -15.87
C GLU A 63 -13.92 15.36 -14.80
N THR A 64 -13.94 14.10 -15.24
CA THR A 64 -13.88 12.94 -14.35
C THR A 64 -12.79 12.02 -14.86
N MET A 65 -12.11 11.35 -13.94
CA MET A 65 -11.15 10.32 -14.28
C MET A 65 -11.83 8.96 -14.32
N SER A 66 -11.56 8.19 -15.37
CA SER A 66 -12.04 6.82 -15.56
C SER A 66 -11.08 5.84 -14.86
N PRO A 67 -11.61 4.74 -14.29
CA PRO A 67 -10.76 3.67 -13.78
C PRO A 67 -9.83 3.13 -14.88
N GLY A 68 -8.58 2.86 -14.54
CA GLY A 68 -7.60 2.35 -15.49
C GLY A 68 -6.31 1.87 -14.83
N PRO A 69 -5.50 1.07 -15.54
CA PRO A 69 -4.37 0.30 -14.98
C PRO A 69 -3.12 1.14 -14.67
N PHE A 70 -3.25 2.47 -14.71
CA PHE A 70 -2.16 3.44 -14.66
C PHE A 70 -2.16 4.21 -13.34
N GLY A 71 -2.67 3.61 -12.26
CA GLY A 71 -2.82 4.27 -10.97
C GLY A 71 -4.14 5.03 -10.85
N HIS A 72 -5.20 4.62 -11.56
CA HIS A 72 -6.53 5.21 -11.48
C HIS A 72 -7.60 4.19 -11.04
N GLU A 73 -7.20 3.00 -10.59
CA GLU A 73 -8.09 1.87 -10.32
C GLU A 73 -9.05 2.17 -9.15
N HIS A 74 -8.55 2.76 -8.06
CA HIS A 74 -9.34 3.10 -6.88
C HIS A 74 -9.88 4.53 -6.93
N PRO A 75 -11.03 4.80 -6.29
CA PRO A 75 -11.54 6.17 -6.14
C PRO A 75 -10.52 7.11 -5.49
N ALA A 76 -9.71 6.63 -4.54
CA ALA A 76 -8.69 7.42 -3.86
C ALA A 76 -7.61 7.95 -4.82
N ASP A 77 -7.11 7.12 -5.75
CA ASP A 77 -6.10 7.59 -6.71
C ASP A 77 -6.68 8.66 -7.63
N ARG A 78 -7.95 8.47 -8.01
CA ARG A 78 -8.64 9.45 -8.84
C ARG A 78 -8.87 10.76 -8.11
N ALA A 79 -9.26 10.68 -6.84
CA ALA A 79 -9.39 11.81 -5.95
C ALA A 79 -8.05 12.55 -5.79
N GLN A 80 -6.95 11.83 -5.55
CA GLN A 80 -5.61 12.40 -5.43
C GLN A 80 -5.25 13.25 -6.67
N ALA A 81 -5.45 12.72 -7.88
CA ALA A 81 -5.15 13.43 -9.10
C ALA A 81 -6.00 14.71 -9.26
N VAL A 82 -7.32 14.63 -9.07
CA VAL A 82 -8.20 15.80 -9.24
C VAL A 82 -8.02 16.84 -8.14
N LEU A 83 -7.66 16.42 -6.91
CA LEU A 83 -7.30 17.33 -5.82
C LEU A 83 -6.00 18.06 -6.13
N TRP A 84 -5.01 17.36 -6.69
CA TRP A 84 -3.76 17.95 -7.15
C TRP A 84 -3.97 18.91 -8.33
N ASP A 85 -4.83 18.55 -9.29
CA ASP A 85 -5.22 19.43 -10.39
C ASP A 85 -5.80 20.74 -9.86
N TYR A 86 -6.72 20.65 -8.88
CA TYR A 86 -7.33 21.82 -8.28
C TYR A 86 -6.32 22.76 -7.60
N ASP A 87 -5.39 22.20 -6.83
CA ASP A 87 -4.37 22.97 -6.13
C ASP A 87 -3.30 23.55 -7.08
N SER A 88 -2.93 22.82 -8.13
CA SER A 88 -1.80 23.18 -9.02
C SER A 88 -2.18 24.07 -10.20
N TYR A 89 -3.35 23.87 -10.81
CA TYR A 89 -3.71 24.50 -12.09
C TYR A 89 -3.67 26.03 -12.06
N GLY A 90 -4.11 26.64 -10.94
CA GLY A 90 -4.12 28.09 -10.80
C GLY A 90 -2.75 28.74 -10.62
N ARG A 91 -1.70 27.95 -10.30
CA ARG A 91 -0.34 28.44 -10.02
C ARG A 91 0.56 28.54 -11.25
N LEU A 92 0.25 27.81 -12.32
CA LEU A 92 1.02 27.83 -13.56
C LEU A 92 0.51 28.95 -14.50
N PRO A 93 1.36 29.93 -14.90
CA PRO A 93 0.96 30.97 -15.83
C PRO A 93 0.41 30.39 -17.14
N ARG A 94 -0.68 30.99 -17.65
CA ARG A 94 -1.40 30.57 -18.87
C ARG A 94 -2.08 29.20 -18.81
N HIS A 95 -2.10 28.54 -17.65
CA HIS A 95 -2.94 27.37 -17.43
C HIS A 95 -4.38 27.80 -17.07
N VAL A 96 -5.37 26.96 -17.43
CA VAL A 96 -6.75 27.18 -17.00
C VAL A 96 -6.84 27.07 -15.48
N LYS A 97 -7.65 27.91 -14.83
CA LYS A 97 -7.88 27.80 -13.39
C LYS A 97 -8.89 26.70 -13.13
N ALA A 98 -8.60 25.82 -12.17
CA ALA A 98 -9.62 24.94 -11.62
C ALA A 98 -10.66 25.79 -10.87
N LEU A 99 -11.94 25.68 -11.26
CA LEU A 99 -13.01 26.50 -10.69
C LEU A 99 -13.59 25.91 -9.40
N ASP A 100 -13.45 24.60 -9.22
CA ASP A 100 -13.90 23.84 -8.07
C ASP A 100 -13.25 22.45 -8.09
N VAL A 101 -13.36 21.73 -6.99
CA VAL A 101 -13.09 20.30 -6.88
C VAL A 101 -14.17 19.68 -6.02
N GLY A 102 -14.60 18.47 -6.36
CA GLY A 102 -15.75 17.86 -5.74
C GLY A 102 -15.81 16.35 -5.92
N ALA A 103 -16.79 15.75 -5.26
CA ALA A 103 -17.10 14.33 -5.34
C ALA A 103 -18.54 14.12 -5.79
N PHE A 104 -18.82 12.94 -6.34
CA PHE A 104 -20.18 12.45 -6.52
C PHE A 104 -20.60 11.67 -5.28
N ARG A 105 -21.79 11.96 -4.78
CA ARG A 105 -22.47 11.16 -3.76
C ARG A 105 -23.09 9.92 -4.40
N ASP A 106 -23.49 8.95 -3.58
CA ASP A 106 -24.09 7.69 -4.04
C ASP A 106 -25.40 7.88 -4.82
N ASP A 107 -26.11 8.99 -4.60
CA ASP A 107 -27.31 9.39 -5.35
C ASP A 107 -27.02 10.13 -6.67
N HIS A 108 -25.73 10.26 -7.02
CA HIS A 108 -25.16 11.00 -8.14
C HIS A 108 -25.21 12.53 -8.02
N GLU A 109 -25.52 13.08 -6.84
CA GLU A 109 -25.38 14.51 -6.58
C GLU A 109 -23.92 14.92 -6.46
N LEU A 110 -23.61 16.15 -6.90
CA LEU A 110 -22.26 16.69 -6.80
C LEU A 110 -22.11 17.46 -5.50
N MET A 111 -20.96 17.30 -4.85
CA MET A 111 -20.59 18.04 -3.64
C MET A 111 -19.23 18.69 -3.85
N SER A 112 -19.13 20.00 -3.63
CA SER A 112 -17.83 20.69 -3.59
C SER A 112 -17.05 20.32 -2.33
N VAL A 113 -15.76 20.07 -2.48
CA VAL A 113 -14.79 19.90 -1.38
C VAL A 113 -13.72 21.00 -1.40
N ALA A 114 -13.87 22.03 -2.24
CA ALA A 114 -12.88 23.09 -2.42
C ALA A 114 -12.57 23.92 -1.16
N SER A 115 -13.46 23.91 -0.16
CA SER A 115 -13.23 24.57 1.13
C SER A 115 -12.45 23.69 2.12
N ALA A 116 -12.28 22.40 1.83
CA ALA A 116 -11.47 21.51 2.64
C ALA A 116 -10.00 21.89 2.50
N LYS A 117 -9.32 22.10 3.63
CA LYS A 117 -7.87 22.29 3.69
C LYS A 117 -7.13 20.99 3.97
N GLU A 118 -7.71 20.15 4.82
CA GLU A 118 -7.19 18.82 5.12
C GLU A 118 -8.30 17.80 5.32
N PHE A 119 -7.97 16.56 4.97
CA PHE A 119 -8.85 15.40 5.13
C PHE A 119 -8.51 14.66 6.43
N PHE A 120 -9.52 14.11 7.09
CA PHE A 120 -9.34 13.27 8.27
C PHE A 120 -10.14 11.99 8.14
N VAL A 121 -9.64 10.92 8.75
CA VAL A 121 -10.40 9.68 8.97
C VAL A 121 -10.70 9.57 10.45
N LEU A 122 -11.96 9.29 10.78
CA LEU A 122 -12.39 8.98 12.14
C LEU A 122 -12.67 7.48 12.23
N THR A 123 -11.83 6.76 12.95
CA THR A 123 -11.97 5.31 13.15
C THR A 123 -12.61 5.01 14.50
N GLN A 124 -13.23 3.83 14.62
CA GLN A 124 -13.68 3.33 15.91
C GLN A 124 -12.49 3.09 16.85
N TRP A 125 -12.67 3.39 18.14
CA TRP A 125 -11.72 2.99 19.19
C TRP A 125 -11.78 1.48 19.46
N THR A 126 -10.63 0.84 19.66
CA THR A 126 -10.55 -0.57 20.06
C THR A 126 -9.55 -0.75 21.20
N GLU A 127 -9.91 -1.59 22.18
CA GLU A 127 -9.03 -1.94 23.30
C GLU A 127 -8.13 -3.13 22.94
N GLY A 128 -6.95 -3.19 23.57
CA GLY A 128 -6.04 -4.33 23.49
C GLY A 128 -4.58 -3.94 23.76
N ASN A 129 -3.73 -4.96 23.97
CA ASN A 129 -2.30 -4.80 24.14
C ASN A 129 -1.59 -5.08 22.82
N SER A 130 -0.68 -4.19 22.42
CA SER A 130 0.04 -4.37 21.16
C SER A 130 0.97 -5.58 21.19
N TYR A 131 0.99 -6.37 20.12
CA TYR A 131 1.73 -7.62 20.05
C TYR A 131 3.26 -7.43 20.16
N HIS A 132 3.79 -6.26 19.79
CA HIS A 132 5.21 -5.98 19.98
C HIS A 132 5.68 -6.14 21.43
N LEU A 133 4.80 -5.90 22.42
CA LEU A 133 5.11 -6.07 23.84
C LEU A 133 5.40 -7.53 24.21
N ASP A 134 4.74 -8.49 23.54
CA ASP A 134 5.05 -9.91 23.72
C ASP A 134 6.45 -10.24 23.22
N LEU A 135 6.84 -9.68 22.08
CA LEU A 135 8.16 -9.92 21.47
C LEU A 135 9.27 -9.25 22.28
N GLU A 136 9.06 -8.01 22.74
CA GLU A 136 9.99 -7.33 23.63
C GLU A 136 10.25 -8.12 24.91
N ARG A 137 9.20 -8.69 25.50
CA ARG A 137 9.32 -9.53 26.69
C ARG A 137 10.23 -10.73 26.43
N LEU A 138 10.09 -11.39 25.27
CA LEU A 138 10.96 -12.50 24.89
C LEU A 138 12.40 -12.02 24.65
N VAL A 139 12.61 -10.84 24.08
CA VAL A 139 13.95 -10.25 23.93
C VAL A 139 14.61 -9.98 25.29
N LYS A 140 13.85 -9.49 26.27
CA LYS A 140 14.30 -9.21 27.64
C LYS A 140 14.52 -10.48 28.50
N GLY A 141 14.53 -11.67 27.90
CA GLY A 141 14.81 -12.94 28.59
C GLY A 141 13.58 -13.66 29.12
N GLY A 142 12.37 -13.21 28.79
CA GLY A 142 11.13 -13.90 29.14
C GLY A 142 11.07 -15.32 28.56
N ARG A 143 10.50 -16.25 29.34
CA ARG A 143 10.24 -17.63 28.88
C ARG A 143 9.08 -17.65 27.88
N LEU A 144 9.16 -18.57 26.92
CA LEU A 144 8.08 -18.84 25.98
C LEU A 144 6.86 -19.38 26.74
N ARG A 145 5.70 -18.75 26.56
CA ARG A 145 4.43 -19.12 27.19
C ARG A 145 3.58 -19.92 26.22
N LYS A 146 2.62 -20.68 26.74
CA LYS A 146 1.57 -21.33 25.93
C LYS A 146 0.83 -20.30 25.07
N GLN A 147 0.51 -19.15 25.66
CA GLN A 147 -0.20 -18.06 25.00
C GLN A 147 0.56 -17.50 23.78
N ASP A 148 1.90 -17.47 23.79
CA ASP A 148 2.69 -16.99 22.65
C ASP A 148 2.49 -17.88 21.42
N ARG A 149 2.42 -19.19 21.65
CA ARG A 149 2.14 -20.19 20.61
C ARG A 149 0.72 -20.05 20.09
N GLU A 150 -0.25 -19.93 20.99
CA GLU A 150 -1.67 -19.75 20.64
C GLU A 150 -1.88 -18.48 19.81
N ARG A 151 -1.25 -17.36 20.19
CA ARG A 151 -1.28 -16.10 19.44
C ARG A 151 -0.62 -16.24 18.07
N THR A 152 0.56 -16.86 17.99
CA THR A 152 1.25 -17.10 16.70
C THR A 152 0.38 -17.91 15.75
N ILE A 153 -0.24 -18.99 16.24
CA ILE A 153 -1.16 -19.83 15.46
C ILE A 153 -2.38 -19.03 15.01
N ALA A 154 -2.98 -18.22 15.89
CA ALA A 154 -4.14 -17.40 15.57
C ALA A 154 -3.83 -16.38 14.47
N LEU A 155 -2.66 -15.72 14.51
CA LEU A 155 -2.23 -14.77 13.49
C LEU A 155 -2.01 -15.46 12.13
N ALA A 156 -1.33 -16.61 12.11
CA ALA A 156 -1.09 -17.36 10.88
C ALA A 156 -2.40 -17.87 10.26
N ARG A 157 -3.32 -18.39 11.08
CA ARG A 157 -4.65 -18.84 10.61
C ARG A 157 -5.53 -17.70 10.13
N TYR A 158 -5.46 -16.53 10.78
CA TYR A 158 -6.14 -15.34 10.32
C TYR A 158 -5.65 -14.91 8.93
N LEU A 159 -4.33 -14.89 8.70
CA LEU A 159 -3.78 -14.62 7.37
C LEU A 159 -4.26 -15.65 6.35
N ALA A 160 -4.20 -16.95 6.67
CA ALA A 160 -4.69 -17.99 5.77
C ALA A 160 -6.18 -17.79 5.41
N GLN A 161 -7.01 -17.40 6.38
CA GLN A 161 -8.42 -17.11 6.17
C GLN A 161 -8.64 -15.93 5.22
N ILE A 162 -7.97 -14.79 5.43
CA ILE A 162 -8.15 -13.62 4.57
C ILE A 162 -7.53 -13.86 3.18
N HIS A 163 -6.38 -14.53 3.09
CA HIS A 163 -5.69 -14.82 1.83
C HIS A 163 -6.46 -15.82 0.94
N ALA A 164 -7.39 -16.60 1.51
CA ALA A 164 -8.26 -17.49 0.75
C ALA A 164 -9.25 -16.72 -0.15
N ARG A 165 -9.55 -15.45 0.17
CA ARG A 165 -10.36 -14.60 -0.69
C ARG A 165 -9.51 -14.08 -1.84
N LYS A 166 -9.77 -14.58 -3.06
CA LYS A 166 -9.05 -14.21 -4.29
C LYS A 166 -9.83 -13.19 -5.13
N LEU A 167 -9.11 -12.36 -5.89
CA LEU A 167 -9.68 -11.48 -6.91
C LEU A 167 -8.99 -11.73 -8.25
N ARG A 168 -9.77 -11.85 -9.33
CA ARG A 168 -9.23 -11.98 -10.69
C ARG A 168 -9.08 -10.61 -11.32
N ASP A 169 -7.94 -9.97 -11.08
CA ASP A 169 -7.58 -8.71 -11.73
C ASP A 169 -6.06 -8.65 -12.03
N PRO A 170 -5.64 -9.09 -13.23
CA PRO A 170 -4.23 -9.05 -13.61
C PRO A 170 -3.63 -7.64 -13.69
N ALA A 171 -4.44 -6.62 -13.93
CA ALA A 171 -3.96 -5.24 -13.95
C ALA A 171 -3.65 -4.76 -12.53
N LEU A 172 -4.57 -5.03 -11.59
CA LEU A 172 -4.37 -4.71 -10.18
C LEU A 172 -3.18 -5.46 -9.59
N TYR A 173 -3.01 -6.76 -9.85
CA TYR A 173 -1.83 -7.49 -9.37
C TYR A 173 -0.52 -6.87 -9.85
N ARG A 174 -0.44 -6.51 -11.13
CA ARG A 174 0.72 -5.80 -11.68
C ARG A 174 0.89 -4.42 -11.05
N ARG A 175 -0.19 -3.72 -10.71
CA ARG A 175 -0.12 -2.47 -9.96
C ARG A 175 0.48 -2.68 -8.58
N ARG A 176 0.02 -3.67 -7.81
CA ARG A 176 0.56 -3.98 -6.48
C ARG A 176 2.05 -4.28 -6.51
N LEU A 177 2.51 -5.03 -7.52
CA LEU A 177 3.94 -5.25 -7.75
C LEU A 177 4.69 -3.97 -8.14
N ARG A 178 4.08 -3.05 -8.90
CA ARG A 178 4.70 -1.73 -9.17
C ARG A 178 4.78 -0.88 -7.92
N GLU A 179 3.76 -0.89 -7.07
CA GLU A 179 3.71 -0.12 -5.82
C GLU A 179 4.73 -0.64 -4.80
N LEU A 180 4.93 -1.96 -4.70
CA LEU A 180 6.01 -2.53 -3.88
C LEU A 180 7.38 -1.93 -4.24
N ILE A 181 7.65 -1.74 -5.53
CA ILE A 181 8.91 -1.16 -6.00
C ILE A 181 8.90 0.36 -5.87
N GLY A 182 7.92 1.04 -6.47
CA GLY A 182 7.99 2.47 -6.77
C GLY A 182 7.13 3.39 -5.92
N HIS A 183 6.33 2.88 -4.97
CA HIS A 183 5.58 3.75 -4.08
C HIS A 183 6.51 4.43 -3.07
N GLY A 184 6.22 5.69 -2.71
CA GLY A 184 7.03 6.50 -1.78
C GLY A 184 7.07 5.98 -0.33
N GLU A 185 6.29 4.94 -0.01
CA GLU A 185 6.31 4.25 1.28
C GLU A 185 6.78 2.79 1.17
N CYS A 186 7.26 2.40 -0.02
CA CYS A 186 7.78 1.08 -0.34
C CYS A 186 9.25 1.21 -0.81
N ILE A 187 9.79 0.25 -1.58
CA ILE A 187 11.25 0.12 -1.78
C ILE A 187 11.95 1.42 -2.21
N MET A 188 11.50 2.09 -3.28
CA MET A 188 12.13 3.35 -3.74
C MET A 188 11.99 4.47 -2.71
N GLY A 189 10.83 4.61 -2.06
CA GLY A 189 10.65 5.58 -0.99
C GLY A 189 11.53 5.30 0.24
N LEU A 190 11.76 4.02 0.54
CA LEU A 190 12.70 3.61 1.57
C LEU A 190 14.11 3.99 1.20
N THR A 191 14.61 3.55 0.05
CA THR A 191 15.99 3.81 -0.37
C THR A 191 16.29 5.30 -0.48
N ASP A 192 15.35 6.11 -0.98
CA ASP A 192 15.44 7.59 -1.02
C ASP A 192 15.50 8.22 0.39
N SER A 193 14.94 7.55 1.41
CA SER A 193 14.96 8.04 2.79
C SER A 193 16.27 7.78 3.54
N TYR A 194 17.16 6.92 3.01
CA TYR A 194 18.46 6.68 3.60
C TYR A 194 19.40 7.86 3.30
N PRO A 195 20.30 8.24 4.23
CA PRO A 195 21.34 9.21 3.90
C PRO A 195 22.29 8.61 2.84
N ASP A 196 22.97 9.48 2.07
CA ASP A 196 23.91 9.09 1.01
C ASP A 196 24.92 8.01 1.45
N ARG A 197 25.32 8.03 2.73
CA ARG A 197 26.09 6.97 3.35
C ARG A 197 25.76 6.81 4.84
N TYR A 198 25.57 5.56 5.28
CA TYR A 198 25.44 5.20 6.70
C TYR A 198 26.23 3.92 7.01
N GLY A 199 27.44 4.07 7.57
CA GLY A 199 28.34 2.93 7.80
C GLY A 199 28.72 2.24 6.48
N PHE A 200 28.31 0.98 6.32
CA PHE A 200 28.52 0.21 5.10
C PHE A 200 27.42 0.43 4.04
N ILE A 201 26.31 1.05 4.40
CA ILE A 201 25.17 1.27 3.52
C ILE A 201 25.50 2.45 2.60
N SER A 202 25.58 2.18 1.31
CA SER A 202 25.90 3.14 0.25
C SER A 202 24.78 3.21 -0.78
N ALA A 203 24.76 4.27 -1.59
CA ALA A 203 23.85 4.38 -2.73
C ALA A 203 23.95 3.18 -3.69
N ASP A 204 25.16 2.66 -3.94
CA ASP A 204 25.34 1.47 -4.78
C ASP A 204 24.72 0.20 -4.18
N LEU A 205 24.80 0.03 -2.86
CA LEU A 205 24.15 -1.10 -2.18
C LEU A 205 22.63 -1.00 -2.30
N LEU A 206 22.06 0.19 -2.05
CA LEU A 206 20.63 0.43 -2.15
C LEU A 206 20.12 0.23 -3.59
N ARG A 207 20.86 0.73 -4.58
CA ARG A 207 20.59 0.49 -6.01
C ARG A 207 20.60 -1.01 -6.33
N GLY A 208 21.57 -1.77 -5.81
CA GLY A 208 21.64 -3.22 -6.01
C GLY A 208 20.38 -3.94 -5.51
N VAL A 209 19.87 -3.53 -4.35
CA VAL A 209 18.60 -4.05 -3.79
C VAL A 209 17.42 -3.68 -4.69
N GLU A 210 17.31 -2.45 -5.17
CA GLU A 210 16.25 -2.03 -6.09
C GLU A 210 16.27 -2.82 -7.41
N GLU A 211 17.44 -2.97 -8.02
CA GLU A 211 17.62 -3.72 -9.26
C GLU A 211 17.19 -5.18 -9.08
N ALA A 212 17.57 -5.81 -7.96
CA ALA A 212 17.17 -7.17 -7.61
C ALA A 212 15.66 -7.30 -7.40
N CYS A 213 15.06 -6.39 -6.63
CA CYS A 213 13.61 -6.36 -6.43
C CYS A 213 12.85 -6.14 -7.75
N ASN A 214 13.38 -5.33 -8.69
CA ASN A 214 12.76 -5.16 -10.00
C ASN A 214 12.87 -6.42 -10.87
N ARG A 215 13.96 -7.20 -10.78
CA ARG A 215 14.04 -8.53 -11.42
C ARG A 215 12.94 -9.45 -10.87
N TRP A 216 12.76 -9.46 -9.56
CA TRP A 216 11.66 -10.19 -8.90
C TRP A 216 10.28 -9.73 -9.36
N ARG A 217 10.04 -8.42 -9.47
CA ARG A 217 8.80 -7.87 -10.02
C ARG A 217 8.48 -8.45 -11.40
N TRP A 218 9.48 -8.56 -12.28
CA TRP A 218 9.30 -9.16 -13.61
C TRP A 218 8.99 -10.65 -13.55
N ARG A 219 9.64 -11.39 -12.65
CA ARG A 219 9.35 -12.80 -12.38
C ARG A 219 7.90 -13.00 -11.92
N LEU A 220 7.45 -12.19 -10.97
CA LEU A 220 6.10 -12.31 -10.39
C LEU A 220 5.00 -11.77 -11.33
N ARG A 221 5.33 -10.94 -12.33
CA ARG A 221 4.34 -10.21 -13.16
C ARG A 221 3.22 -11.07 -13.75
N GLY A 222 3.47 -12.35 -14.01
CA GLY A 222 2.50 -13.32 -14.56
C GLY A 222 1.55 -13.93 -13.53
N GLU A 223 1.90 -13.87 -12.24
CA GLU A 223 1.26 -14.64 -11.15
C GLU A 223 -0.04 -14.02 -10.63
N SER A 224 -0.83 -13.42 -11.52
CA SER A 224 -2.09 -12.72 -11.17
C SER A 224 -3.13 -13.57 -10.44
N HIS A 225 -3.04 -14.89 -10.51
CA HIS A 225 -3.88 -15.82 -9.75
C HIS A 225 -3.64 -15.74 -8.23
N ARG A 226 -2.50 -15.19 -7.81
CA ARG A 226 -2.12 -15.01 -6.40
C ARG A 226 -2.75 -13.80 -5.75
N LEU A 227 -3.37 -12.89 -6.53
CA LEU A 227 -4.02 -11.69 -5.99
C LEU A 227 -5.09 -12.06 -4.96
N SER A 228 -4.80 -11.73 -3.70
CA SER A 228 -5.59 -12.13 -2.53
C SER A 228 -5.94 -10.91 -1.71
N GLN A 229 -6.99 -11.05 -0.88
CA GLN A 229 -7.25 -10.05 0.15
C GLN A 229 -6.08 -10.10 1.14
N VAL A 230 -5.47 -8.96 1.43
CA VAL A 230 -4.32 -8.83 2.36
C VAL A 230 -4.57 -7.71 3.36
N HIS A 231 -3.85 -7.71 4.48
CA HIS A 231 -3.71 -6.54 5.32
C HIS A 231 -2.76 -5.51 4.70
N GLY A 232 -1.63 -5.95 4.14
CA GLY A 232 -0.62 -5.11 3.48
C GLY A 232 0.38 -4.46 4.45
N ASP A 233 0.18 -4.59 5.76
CA ASP A 233 1.10 -4.06 6.79
C ASP A 233 0.99 -4.83 8.12
N PHE A 234 0.91 -6.15 8.00
CA PHE A 234 0.64 -7.03 9.14
C PHE A 234 1.88 -7.24 9.99
N HIS A 235 2.17 -6.31 10.90
CA HIS A 235 3.32 -6.36 11.81
C HIS A 235 2.91 -6.20 13.28
N PRO A 236 3.79 -6.52 14.26
CA PRO A 236 3.41 -6.56 15.67
C PRO A 236 2.80 -5.29 16.27
N TRP A 237 3.13 -4.10 15.74
CA TRP A 237 2.52 -2.85 16.21
C TRP A 237 1.06 -2.65 15.74
N ASN A 238 0.64 -3.29 14.64
CA ASN A 238 -0.71 -3.20 14.07
C ASN A 238 -1.66 -4.28 14.58
N VAL A 239 -1.22 -5.08 15.57
CA VAL A 239 -2.02 -6.15 16.17
C VAL A 239 -2.22 -5.84 17.64
N LEU A 240 -3.48 -5.73 18.04
CA LEU A 240 -3.87 -5.52 19.44
C LEU A 240 -4.56 -6.77 19.98
N PHE A 241 -3.90 -7.49 20.88
CA PHE A 241 -4.50 -8.63 21.56
C PHE A 241 -5.36 -8.19 22.73
N ARG A 242 -6.60 -8.69 22.77
CA ARG A 242 -7.49 -8.57 23.92
C ARG A 242 -7.21 -9.75 24.87
N ASN A 243 -8.17 -10.65 25.06
CA ASN A 243 -8.03 -11.81 25.92
C ASN A 243 -7.55 -13.05 25.14
N GLY A 244 -6.58 -13.77 25.68
CA GLY A 244 -6.06 -14.98 25.03
C GLY A 244 -5.44 -14.68 23.67
N ALA A 245 -5.99 -15.30 22.63
CA ALA A 245 -5.59 -15.15 21.23
C ALA A 245 -6.59 -14.34 20.38
N ASP A 246 -7.58 -13.70 21.00
CA ASP A 246 -8.49 -12.77 20.34
C ASP A 246 -7.80 -11.41 20.11
N PHE A 247 -7.93 -10.84 18.91
CA PHE A 247 -7.24 -9.61 18.54
C PHE A 247 -8.03 -8.73 17.57
N SER A 248 -7.63 -7.46 17.51
CA SER A 248 -7.96 -6.50 16.46
C SER A 248 -6.72 -6.23 15.60
N VAL A 249 -6.94 -5.91 14.33
CA VAL A 249 -5.91 -5.37 13.44
C VAL A 249 -6.15 -3.88 13.19
N LEU A 250 -5.08 -3.13 12.99
CA LEU A 250 -5.08 -1.69 12.75
C LEU A 250 -4.34 -1.37 11.46
N ASP A 251 -4.60 -0.20 10.90
CA ASP A 251 -3.80 0.39 9.82
C ASP A 251 -3.61 -0.51 8.58
N ARG A 252 -4.67 -0.62 7.80
CA ARG A 252 -4.68 -1.29 6.48
C ARG A 252 -4.49 -0.29 5.33
N SER A 253 -3.74 0.77 5.57
CA SER A 253 -3.61 1.92 4.65
C SER A 253 -2.97 1.55 3.30
N ARG A 254 -2.17 0.49 3.25
CA ARG A 254 -1.49 0.03 2.03
C ARG A 254 -2.41 -0.65 1.01
N GLY A 255 -3.69 -0.85 1.31
CA GLY A 255 -4.68 -1.35 0.36
C GLY A 255 -5.11 -2.79 0.61
N GLU A 256 -6.21 -3.18 -0.04
CA GLU A 256 -6.93 -4.40 0.33
C GLU A 256 -6.58 -5.67 -0.46
N TRP A 257 -5.96 -5.53 -1.63
CA TRP A 257 -5.58 -6.65 -2.49
C TRP A 257 -4.08 -6.64 -2.74
N GLY A 258 -3.46 -7.82 -2.69
CA GLY A 258 -2.01 -7.94 -2.82
C GLY A 258 -1.54 -9.39 -2.90
N GLU A 259 -0.25 -9.56 -2.69
CA GLU A 259 0.42 -10.85 -2.63
C GLU A 259 0.43 -11.34 -1.16
N PRO A 260 -0.09 -12.55 -0.86
CA PRO A 260 -0.02 -13.17 0.47
C PRO A 260 1.34 -13.09 1.18
N ALA A 261 2.43 -13.18 0.43
CA ALA A 261 3.77 -13.11 0.99
C ALA A 261 4.08 -11.78 1.68
N ASP A 262 3.39 -10.70 1.34
CA ASP A 262 3.55 -9.40 2.01
C ASP A 262 3.27 -9.51 3.51
N ASP A 263 2.08 -10.01 3.89
CA ASP A 263 1.68 -10.13 5.29
C ASP A 263 2.49 -11.20 6.05
N VAL A 264 2.79 -12.32 5.39
CA VAL A 264 3.56 -13.42 5.99
C VAL A 264 4.98 -12.94 6.33
N THR A 265 5.65 -12.27 5.39
CA THR A 265 7.01 -11.75 5.60
C THR A 265 7.02 -10.57 6.58
N SER A 266 6.02 -9.69 6.53
CA SER A 266 5.85 -8.58 7.47
C SER A 266 5.80 -9.04 8.93
N MET A 267 5.09 -10.12 9.23
CA MET A 267 5.07 -10.68 10.59
C MET A 267 6.36 -11.46 10.90
N THR A 268 6.77 -12.37 10.02
CA THR A 268 7.83 -13.32 10.34
C THR A 268 9.22 -12.70 10.41
N ILE A 269 9.51 -11.65 9.61
CA ILE A 269 10.77 -10.91 9.71
C ILE A 269 10.95 -10.26 11.08
N ASN A 270 9.86 -9.93 11.79
CA ASN A 270 9.95 -9.36 13.13
C ASN A 270 10.49 -10.39 14.13
N TYR A 271 10.14 -11.68 14.03
CA TYR A 271 10.74 -12.70 14.90
C TYR A 271 12.26 -12.81 14.66
N LEU A 272 12.69 -12.75 13.40
CA LEU A 272 14.11 -12.67 13.04
C LEU A 272 14.75 -11.42 13.66
N PHE A 273 14.20 -10.24 13.39
CA PHE A 273 14.71 -8.96 13.86
C PHE A 273 14.88 -8.91 15.38
N PHE A 274 13.85 -9.27 16.14
CA PHE A 274 13.92 -9.28 17.61
C PHE A 274 15.00 -10.28 18.09
N SER A 275 15.20 -11.40 17.41
CA SER A 275 16.25 -12.37 17.76
C SER A 275 17.65 -11.89 17.40
N LEU A 276 17.80 -11.18 16.29
CA LEU A 276 19.06 -10.51 15.90
C LEU A 276 19.44 -9.45 16.94
N CYS A 277 18.48 -8.62 17.37
CA CYS A 277 18.69 -7.62 18.41
C CYS A 277 19.12 -8.24 19.76
N ARG A 278 18.65 -9.45 20.07
CA ARG A 278 19.02 -10.16 21.30
C ARG A 278 20.35 -10.88 21.21
N SER A 279 20.61 -11.56 20.09
CA SER A 279 21.65 -12.58 20.02
C SER A 279 22.38 -12.73 18.69
N GLY A 280 22.11 -11.85 17.72
CA GLY A 280 22.76 -11.86 16.40
C GLY A 280 22.35 -13.02 15.47
N THR A 281 21.50 -13.95 15.93
CA THR A 281 20.97 -15.08 15.15
C THR A 281 19.54 -15.38 15.55
N LEU A 282 18.75 -16.02 14.69
CA LEU A 282 17.43 -16.54 15.07
C LEU A 282 17.62 -17.79 15.95
N GLN A 283 17.14 -17.74 17.20
CA GLN A 283 17.22 -18.88 18.11
C GLN A 283 16.17 -18.81 19.23
N GLY A 284 15.97 -19.94 19.92
CA GLY A 284 15.17 -20.01 21.14
C GLY A 284 13.68 -19.71 20.91
N PRO A 285 12.99 -18.97 21.82
CA PRO A 285 11.56 -18.69 21.69
C PRO A 285 11.14 -18.08 20.35
N LEU A 286 11.95 -17.18 19.80
CA LEU A 286 11.62 -16.48 18.55
C LEU A 286 11.80 -17.38 17.33
N GLU A 287 12.78 -18.30 17.34
CA GLU A 287 12.89 -19.33 16.29
C GLU A 287 11.68 -20.26 16.29
N ILE A 288 11.24 -20.68 17.48
CA ILE A 288 10.07 -21.53 17.62
C ILE A 288 8.83 -20.84 17.05
N MET A 289 8.62 -19.55 17.37
CA MET A 289 7.49 -18.79 16.84
C MET A 289 7.61 -18.56 15.33
N PHE A 290 8.81 -18.29 14.82
CA PHE A 290 9.07 -18.15 13.38
C PHE A 290 8.66 -19.41 12.61
N ARG A 291 9.18 -20.57 13.01
CA ARG A 291 8.86 -21.86 12.36
C ARG A 291 7.37 -22.19 12.50
N LEU A 292 6.82 -22.04 13.71
CA LEU A 292 5.41 -22.30 13.98
C LEU A 292 4.48 -21.43 13.10
N PHE A 293 4.83 -20.17 12.84
CA PHE A 293 4.03 -19.30 11.98
C PHE A 293 4.02 -19.81 10.54
N TRP A 294 5.18 -20.12 9.98
CA TRP A 294 5.31 -20.65 8.62
C TRP A 294 4.58 -21.98 8.45
N ASP A 295 4.83 -22.93 9.36
CA ASP A 295 4.19 -24.26 9.33
C ASP A 295 2.67 -24.12 9.41
N THR A 296 2.16 -23.33 10.37
CA THR A 296 0.72 -23.10 10.54
C THR A 296 0.11 -22.41 9.33
N TYR A 297 0.79 -21.42 8.75
CA TYR A 297 0.27 -20.67 7.60
C TYR A 297 0.18 -21.59 6.38
N VAL A 298 1.24 -22.33 6.06
CA VAL A 298 1.25 -23.24 4.90
C VAL A 298 0.24 -24.37 5.09
N GLU A 299 0.16 -24.96 6.28
CA GLU A 299 -0.85 -25.98 6.59
C GLU A 299 -2.29 -25.43 6.43
N ALA A 300 -2.58 -24.25 6.95
CA ALA A 300 -3.93 -23.69 6.92
C ALA A 300 -4.33 -23.15 5.53
N SER A 301 -3.38 -22.61 4.77
CA SER A 301 -3.64 -21.97 3.47
C SER A 301 -3.46 -22.92 2.27
N GLN A 302 -2.69 -23.99 2.44
CA GLN A 302 -2.21 -24.88 1.37
C GLN A 302 -1.40 -24.12 0.28
N ASP A 303 -0.90 -22.91 0.57
CA ASP A 303 -0.09 -22.11 -0.36
C ASP A 303 1.40 -22.33 -0.13
N GLU A 304 1.94 -23.45 -0.61
CA GLU A 304 3.39 -23.72 -0.56
C GLU A 304 4.20 -22.69 -1.38
N ALA A 305 3.61 -22.18 -2.45
CA ALA A 305 4.22 -21.23 -3.38
C ALA A 305 4.41 -19.81 -2.79
N VAL A 306 3.88 -19.52 -1.60
CA VAL A 306 4.16 -18.27 -0.88
C VAL A 306 5.68 -18.07 -0.67
N THR A 307 6.42 -19.15 -0.48
CA THR A 307 7.89 -19.15 -0.34
C THR A 307 8.61 -18.72 -1.63
N GLU A 308 8.00 -18.95 -2.79
CA GLU A 308 8.54 -18.58 -4.10
C GLU A 308 8.33 -17.11 -4.44
N THR A 309 7.60 -16.36 -3.61
CA THR A 309 7.29 -14.94 -3.83
C THR A 309 7.77 -14.02 -2.71
N ALA A 310 8.26 -14.60 -1.60
CA ALA A 310 8.60 -13.89 -0.36
C ALA A 310 9.78 -12.91 -0.46
N ALA A 311 10.77 -13.19 -1.32
CA ALA A 311 12.03 -12.46 -1.36
C ALA A 311 11.91 -10.93 -1.48
N PRO A 312 11.19 -10.35 -2.46
CA PRO A 312 11.07 -8.89 -2.56
C PRO A 312 10.31 -8.25 -1.38
N PHE A 313 9.43 -9.00 -0.72
CA PHE A 313 8.73 -8.50 0.48
C PHE A 313 9.65 -8.54 1.70
N PHE A 314 10.44 -9.60 1.87
CA PHE A 314 11.50 -9.61 2.88
C PHE A 314 12.51 -8.48 2.67
N ALA A 315 12.90 -8.19 1.43
CA ALA A 315 13.76 -7.06 1.09
C ALA A 315 13.14 -5.73 1.52
N PHE A 316 11.87 -5.50 1.15
CA PHE A 316 11.12 -4.32 1.58
C PHE A 316 11.08 -4.19 3.11
N ARG A 317 10.68 -5.24 3.83
CA ARG A 317 10.61 -5.19 5.30
C ARG A 317 11.99 -5.08 5.96
N GLY A 318 13.03 -5.65 5.35
CA GLY A 318 14.41 -5.52 5.80
C GLY A 318 14.92 -4.08 5.68
N LEU A 319 14.61 -3.40 4.57
CA LEU A 319 14.91 -1.98 4.39
C LEU A 319 14.18 -1.11 5.42
N VAL A 320 12.98 -1.49 5.87
CA VAL A 320 12.31 -0.80 6.99
C VAL A 320 13.13 -0.95 8.27
N LEU A 321 13.41 -2.18 8.67
CA LEU A 321 14.06 -2.49 9.93
C LEU A 321 15.51 -1.99 9.99
N ALA A 322 16.20 -1.94 8.86
CA ALA A 322 17.57 -1.45 8.76
C ALA A 322 17.65 0.07 8.52
N SER A 323 16.54 0.79 8.47
CA SER A 323 16.54 2.25 8.24
C SER A 323 17.16 3.01 9.42
N PRO A 324 18.14 3.92 9.18
CA PRO A 324 18.66 4.79 10.22
C PRO A 324 17.65 5.88 10.64
N VAL A 325 16.65 6.17 9.81
CA VAL A 325 15.58 7.14 10.12
C VAL A 325 14.60 6.52 11.12
N TRP A 326 14.16 5.28 10.89
CA TRP A 326 13.18 4.62 11.75
C TRP A 326 13.78 3.95 12.98
N TYR A 327 14.98 3.39 12.84
CA TYR A 327 15.67 2.71 13.94
C TYR A 327 17.03 3.35 14.22
N PRO A 328 17.13 4.65 14.60
CA PRO A 328 18.41 5.37 14.69
C PRO A 328 19.41 4.77 15.69
N LYS A 329 18.93 4.00 16.67
CA LYS A 329 19.73 3.36 17.72
C LYS A 329 20.09 1.90 17.42
N LEU A 330 19.69 1.36 16.27
CA LEU A 330 19.99 -0.03 15.92
C LEU A 330 21.49 -0.21 15.64
N PRO A 331 22.17 -1.18 16.28
CA PRO A 331 23.59 -1.43 16.07
C PRO A 331 23.93 -1.73 14.61
N ILE A 332 25.08 -1.25 14.15
CA ILE A 332 25.52 -1.41 12.76
C ILE A 332 25.67 -2.89 12.35
N GLU A 333 26.07 -3.77 13.28
CA GLU A 333 26.20 -5.20 12.99
C GLU A 333 24.85 -5.89 12.75
N VAL A 334 23.79 -5.46 13.44
CA VAL A 334 22.43 -5.97 13.17
C VAL A 334 21.98 -5.53 11.78
N ARG A 335 22.26 -4.27 11.39
CA ARG A 335 21.99 -3.81 10.02
C ARG A 335 22.76 -4.62 8.99
N ARG A 336 24.03 -4.94 9.25
CA ARG A 336 24.86 -5.76 8.35
C ARG A 336 24.26 -7.15 8.15
N THR A 337 23.76 -7.77 9.22
CA THR A 337 23.06 -9.06 9.10
C THR A 337 21.75 -8.94 8.34
N ILE A 338 20.97 -7.87 8.53
CA ILE A 338 19.74 -7.64 7.76
C ILE A 338 20.06 -7.45 6.27
N PHE A 339 21.06 -6.64 5.90
CA PHE A 339 21.43 -6.45 4.50
C PHE A 339 21.95 -7.75 3.85
N ARG A 340 22.75 -8.55 4.55
CA ARG A 340 23.13 -9.89 4.07
C ARG A 340 21.92 -10.79 3.82
N PHE A 341 20.97 -10.78 4.76
CA PHE A 341 19.72 -11.50 4.60
C PHE A 341 18.95 -11.04 3.35
N ILE A 342 18.86 -9.72 3.11
CA ILE A 342 18.22 -9.14 1.91
C ILE A 342 18.92 -9.62 0.63
N GLU A 343 20.24 -9.52 0.57
CA GLU A 343 21.02 -9.92 -0.61
C GLU A 343 20.84 -11.42 -0.91
N HIS A 344 21.02 -12.28 0.09
CA HIS A 344 20.89 -13.73 -0.08
C HIS A 344 19.47 -14.18 -0.39
N VAL A 345 18.43 -13.58 0.23
CA VAL A 345 17.05 -13.98 -0.07
C VAL A 345 16.64 -13.55 -1.48
N LEU A 346 17.17 -12.44 -1.99
CA LEU A 346 16.91 -11.97 -3.35
C LEU A 346 17.65 -12.77 -4.42
N ASP A 347 18.74 -13.47 -4.07
CA ASP A 347 19.54 -14.28 -5.02
C ASP A 347 19.01 -15.73 -5.18
N GLU A 348 18.23 -16.22 -4.22
CA GLU A 348 17.67 -17.58 -4.26
C GLU A 348 16.36 -17.65 -5.05
N PRO A 349 16.04 -18.75 -5.74
CA PRO A 349 14.80 -18.87 -6.49
C PRO A 349 13.56 -18.98 -5.56
N ARG A 350 13.73 -19.36 -4.30
CA ARG A 350 12.67 -19.39 -3.29
C ARG A 350 13.26 -19.25 -1.90
N PHE A 351 12.47 -18.71 -0.98
CA PHE A 351 12.84 -18.65 0.43
C PHE A 351 12.62 -20.00 1.11
N ASP A 352 13.57 -20.48 1.90
CA ASP A 352 13.41 -21.65 2.76
C ASP A 352 13.36 -21.23 4.24
N PRO A 353 12.16 -21.28 4.88
CA PRO A 353 12.02 -20.96 6.30
C PRO A 353 12.92 -21.80 7.22
N ALA A 354 13.27 -23.03 6.82
CA ALA A 354 14.10 -23.90 7.64
C ALA A 354 15.56 -23.44 7.70
N ARG A 355 16.01 -22.72 6.67
CA ARG A 355 17.38 -22.24 6.46
C ARG A 355 17.55 -20.75 6.73
N VAL A 356 16.59 -20.09 7.37
CA VAL A 356 16.58 -18.63 7.65
C VAL A 356 17.91 -18.08 8.21
N ASN A 357 18.59 -18.84 9.08
CA ASN A 357 19.88 -18.42 9.65
C ASN A 357 21.04 -18.46 8.65
N GLU A 358 20.95 -19.26 7.57
CA GLU A 358 22.00 -19.34 6.54
C GLU A 358 22.04 -18.07 5.70
N TYR A 359 20.88 -17.49 5.39
CA TYR A 359 20.79 -16.18 4.71
C TYR A 359 21.44 -15.04 5.51
N CYS A 360 21.63 -15.20 6.82
CA CYS A 360 22.23 -14.21 7.71
C CYS A 360 23.76 -14.34 7.84
N ARG A 361 24.37 -15.40 7.30
CA ARG A 361 25.83 -15.66 7.41
C ARG A 361 26.63 -14.84 6.42
N GLU A 362 27.94 -14.76 6.63
CA GLU A 362 28.89 -14.16 5.67
C GLU A 362 29.08 -15.02 4.44
#